data_AF-A0A529I056-F1
#
_entry.id   AF-A0A529I056-F1
#
_cell.length_a   1.000
_cell.length_b   1.000
_cell.length_c   1.000
_cell.angle_alpha   90.00
_cell.angle_beta   90.00
_cell.angle_gamma   90.00
#
_symmetry.space_group_name_H-M   'P 1'
#
loop_
_entity.id
_entity.type
_entity.pdbx_description
1 polymer ?
#
loop_
_entity_poly.entity_id
_entity_poly.type
_entity_poly.pdbx_seq_one_letter_code
_entity_poly.pdbx_strand_id
1 'polypeptide(L)'
;MMQAVYRWFEHWVYPFREPASLRPPAGVGGFLWHYVGQAKLAFFAMLVIGGIAPLVEAGLFYFVGRLVDILDQLPGERSWHALWTAAGPELLFMGAVVLVIRTAVVGLSALVDEQTITPGFYNLVRWQAHRHVSRQSYAFFQNDFAGRIATKVWQAGQATGDLMESFIEVIWFMIVYTVTTLALVAGLDFRLAVL
;
A
#
# COMPACT_ATOMS: atom_id res chain seq x y z
N MET A 1 23.74 5.16 7.01
CA MET A 1 22.45 5.83 6.71
C MET A 1 21.27 4.86 6.60
N MET A 2 21.32 3.80 5.78
CA MET A 2 20.18 2.87 5.60
C MET A 2 19.68 2.20 6.91
N GLN A 3 20.56 1.85 7.84
CA GLN A 3 20.16 1.27 9.14
C GLN A 3 19.36 2.22 10.05
N ALA A 4 19.45 3.54 9.86
CA ALA A 4 18.64 4.48 10.65
C ALA A 4 17.20 4.54 10.11
N VAL A 5 17.05 4.45 8.79
CA VAL A 5 15.75 4.38 8.11
C VAL A 5 15.03 3.10 8.54
N TYR A 6 15.69 1.93 8.43
CA TYR A 6 15.08 0.65 8.83
C TYR A 6 14.68 0.63 10.31
N ARG A 7 15.53 1.11 11.23
CA ARG A 7 15.19 1.17 12.66
C ARG A 7 14.02 2.09 12.99
N TRP A 8 13.80 3.14 12.19
CA TRP A 8 12.65 4.03 12.38
C TRP A 8 11.34 3.33 12.00
N PHE A 9 11.34 2.60 10.89
CA PHE A 9 10.20 1.78 10.47
C PHE A 9 9.97 0.58 11.41
N GLU A 10 11.03 -0.08 11.88
CA GLU A 10 10.95 -1.20 12.84
C GLU A 10 10.32 -0.80 14.19
N HIS A 11 10.44 0.47 14.62
CA HIS A 11 9.81 0.95 15.85
C HIS A 11 8.29 1.14 15.74
N TRP A 12 7.72 1.14 14.53
CA TRP A 12 6.29 1.39 14.33
C TRP A 12 5.42 0.20 14.73
N VAL A 13 5.96 -1.02 14.64
CA VAL A 13 5.26 -2.25 15.01
C VAL A 13 6.16 -3.05 15.93
N TYR A 14 5.83 -3.05 17.23
CA TYR A 14 6.59 -3.81 18.22
C TYR A 14 6.13 -5.28 18.21
N PRO A 15 6.92 -6.24 17.67
CA PRO A 15 6.43 -7.61 17.44
C PRO A 15 6.14 -8.37 18.73
N PHE A 16 6.83 -8.00 19.82
CA PHE A 16 6.74 -8.69 21.12
C PHE A 16 5.78 -8.02 22.10
N ARG A 17 4.85 -7.18 21.61
CA ARG A 17 3.91 -6.49 22.49
C ARG A 17 3.00 -7.53 23.17
N GLU A 18 2.99 -7.57 24.49
CA GLU A 18 2.08 -8.43 25.27
C GLU A 18 0.73 -7.70 25.44
N PRO A 19 -0.37 -8.17 24.82
CA PRO A 19 -1.69 -7.57 25.02
C PRO A 19 -2.24 -7.94 26.40
N ALA A 20 -3.01 -7.03 27.01
CA ALA A 20 -3.67 -7.27 28.30
C ALA A 20 -4.63 -8.47 28.28
N SER A 21 -5.21 -8.79 27.12
CA SER A 21 -6.00 -10.00 26.88
C SER A 21 -5.45 -10.78 25.68
N LEU A 22 -4.87 -11.96 25.93
CA LEU A 22 -4.35 -12.86 24.89
C LEU A 22 -5.45 -13.67 24.18
N ARG A 23 -6.73 -13.38 24.43
CA ARG A 23 -7.85 -14.02 23.72
C ARG A 23 -8.24 -13.15 22.54
N PRO A 24 -7.90 -13.53 21.29
CA PRO A 24 -8.39 -12.81 20.14
C PRO A 24 -9.94 -12.93 20.06
N PRO A 25 -10.63 -11.92 19.53
CA PRO A 25 -12.08 -11.98 19.32
C PRO A 25 -12.47 -13.19 18.46
N ALA A 26 -13.62 -13.81 18.74
CA ALA A 26 -14.06 -15.04 18.06
C ALA A 26 -14.46 -14.84 16.58
N GLY A 27 -14.79 -13.61 16.18
CA GLY A 27 -15.16 -13.27 14.80
C GLY A 27 -13.98 -12.84 13.94
N VAL A 28 -13.99 -13.20 12.65
CA VAL A 28 -12.93 -12.87 11.68
C VAL A 28 -12.67 -11.35 11.60
N GLY A 29 -13.72 -10.54 11.48
CA GLY A 29 -13.57 -9.08 11.43
C GLY A 29 -13.00 -8.50 12.73
N GLY A 30 -13.42 -9.02 13.89
CA GLY A 30 -12.88 -8.62 15.18
C GLY A 30 -11.43 -9.02 15.37
N PHE A 31 -11.05 -10.19 14.87
CA PHE A 31 -9.66 -10.67 14.83
C PHE A 31 -8.79 -9.72 13.99
N LEU A 32 -9.20 -9.41 12.76
CA LEU A 32 -8.48 -8.50 11.88
C LEU A 32 -8.29 -7.12 12.51
N TRP A 33 -9.39 -6.53 13.02
CA TRP A 33 -9.34 -5.21 13.66
C TRP A 33 -8.46 -5.19 14.91
N HIS A 34 -8.46 -6.28 15.69
CA HIS A 34 -7.61 -6.39 16.88
C HIS A 34 -6.12 -6.35 16.54
N TYR A 35 -5.69 -7.03 15.48
CA TYR A 35 -4.28 -7.04 15.07
C TYR A 35 -3.90 -5.78 14.29
N VAL A 36 -4.70 -5.37 13.31
CA VAL A 36 -4.48 -4.12 12.54
C VAL A 36 -4.45 -2.92 13.49
N GLY A 37 -5.30 -2.93 14.52
CA GLY A 37 -5.33 -1.92 15.57
C GLY A 37 -4.04 -1.80 16.39
N GLN A 38 -3.15 -2.79 16.36
CA GLN A 38 -1.84 -2.73 17.02
C GLN A 38 -0.74 -2.15 16.11
N ALA A 39 -0.94 -2.20 14.79
CA ALA A 39 -0.04 -1.68 13.76
C ALA A 39 -0.66 -0.50 12.97
N LYS A 40 -1.52 0.30 13.61
CA LYS A 40 -2.31 1.38 12.97
C LYS A 40 -1.49 2.34 12.14
N LEU A 41 -0.30 2.71 12.60
CA LEU A 41 0.54 3.67 11.92
C LEU A 41 1.09 3.13 10.59
N ALA A 42 1.50 1.84 10.58
CA ALA A 42 1.99 1.18 9.37
C ALA A 42 0.88 1.04 8.33
N PHE A 43 -0.29 0.52 8.73
CA PHE A 43 -1.43 0.41 7.82
C PHE A 43 -1.99 1.77 7.36
N PHE A 44 -1.94 2.80 8.21
CA PHE A 44 -2.32 4.15 7.80
C PHE A 44 -1.34 4.73 6.77
N ALA A 45 -0.03 4.57 6.97
CA ALA A 45 0.95 5.00 5.98
C ALA A 45 0.79 4.24 4.65
N MET A 46 0.56 2.93 4.70
CA MET A 46 0.26 2.11 3.52
C MET A 46 -1.00 2.60 2.81
N LEU A 47 -2.07 2.93 3.53
CA LEU A 47 -3.31 3.49 2.95
C LEU A 47 -3.07 4.83 2.24
N VAL A 48 -2.29 5.72 2.86
CA VAL A 48 -1.97 7.04 2.29
C VAL A 48 -1.09 6.90 1.06
N ILE A 49 0.00 6.13 1.14
CA ILE A 49 0.94 5.93 0.04
C ILE A 49 0.27 5.16 -1.12
N GLY A 50 -0.46 4.10 -0.80
CA GLY A 50 -1.25 3.32 -1.75
C GLY A 50 -2.38 4.12 -2.40
N GLY A 51 -2.84 5.21 -1.77
CA GLY A 51 -3.75 6.18 -2.38
C GLY A 51 -3.04 7.20 -3.29
N ILE A 52 -1.79 7.55 -3.01
CA ILE A 52 -1.02 8.50 -3.84
C ILE A 52 -0.54 7.84 -5.14
N ALA A 53 -0.12 6.58 -5.09
CA ALA A 53 0.33 5.83 -6.27
C ALA A 53 -0.64 5.91 -7.47
N PRO A 54 -1.94 5.56 -7.33
CA PRO A 54 -2.89 5.62 -8.44
C PRO A 54 -3.18 7.05 -8.90
N LEU A 55 -3.05 8.06 -8.03
CA LEU A 55 -3.19 9.46 -8.44
C LEU A 55 -2.05 9.88 -9.39
N VAL A 56 -0.82 9.47 -9.07
CA VAL A 56 0.33 9.71 -9.95
C VAL A 56 0.13 9.01 -11.29
N GLU A 57 -0.32 7.75 -11.28
CA GLU A 57 -0.57 6.99 -12.52
C GLU A 57 -1.70 7.57 -13.36
N ALA A 58 -2.83 7.93 -12.74
CA ALA A 58 -3.92 8.61 -13.41
C ALA A 58 -3.48 9.96 -14.03
N GLY A 59 -2.63 10.70 -13.31
CA GLY A 59 -2.03 11.95 -13.80
C GLY A 59 -1.17 11.77 -15.05
N LEU A 60 -0.58 10.60 -15.27
CA LEU A 60 0.18 10.33 -16.50
C LEU A 60 -0.70 10.36 -17.75
N PHE A 61 -1.96 9.91 -17.66
CA PHE A 61 -2.88 10.01 -18.79
C PHE A 61 -3.20 11.46 -19.13
N TYR A 62 -3.35 12.31 -18.10
CA TYR A 62 -3.50 13.75 -18.31
C TYR A 62 -2.25 14.33 -18.99
N PHE A 63 -1.04 13.94 -18.59
CA PHE A 63 0.19 14.38 -19.25
C PHE A 63 0.26 13.96 -20.71
N VAL A 64 -0.20 12.75 -21.06
CA VAL A 64 -0.26 12.33 -22.47
C VAL A 64 -1.17 13.24 -23.28
N GLY A 65 -2.38 13.55 -22.79
CA GLY A 65 -3.28 14.48 -23.48
C GLY A 65 -2.67 15.88 -23.62
N ARG A 66 -2.09 16.38 -22.54
CA ARG A 66 -1.44 17.69 -22.52
C ARG A 66 -0.22 17.77 -23.45
N LEU A 67 0.54 16.69 -23.58
CA LEU A 67 1.65 16.58 -24.53
C LEU A 67 1.15 16.68 -25.98
N VAL A 68 0.02 16.04 -26.30
CA VAL A 68 -0.60 16.16 -27.63
C VAL A 68 -1.01 17.61 -27.89
N ASP A 69 -1.66 18.27 -26.93
CA ASP A 69 -2.07 19.68 -27.07
C ASP A 69 -0.88 20.63 -27.30
N ILE A 70 0.22 20.43 -26.57
CA ILE A 70 1.46 21.22 -26.73
C ILE A 70 2.03 21.03 -28.15
N LEU A 71 1.99 19.80 -28.67
CA LEU A 71 2.49 19.49 -30.00
C LEU A 71 1.63 20.07 -31.13
N ASP A 72 0.31 20.11 -30.94
CA ASP A 72 -0.64 20.67 -31.92
C ASP A 72 -0.62 22.21 -31.97
N GLN A 73 -0.28 22.87 -30.86
CA GLN A 73 -0.22 24.34 -30.77
C GLN A 73 1.10 24.94 -31.31
N LEU A 74 2.09 24.12 -31.67
CA LEU A 74 3.36 24.60 -32.21
C LEU A 74 3.21 25.11 -33.66
N PRO A 75 3.64 26.35 -33.97
CA PRO A 75 3.64 26.85 -35.35
C PRO A 75 4.60 26.03 -36.24
N GLY A 76 4.35 26.04 -37.55
CA GLY A 76 4.76 25.03 -38.55
C GLY A 76 6.24 24.62 -38.66
N GLU A 77 7.17 25.25 -37.95
CA GLU A 77 8.54 24.73 -37.79
C GLU A 77 8.67 23.97 -36.47
N ARG A 78 8.38 22.66 -36.53
CA ARG A 78 8.56 21.73 -35.41
C ARG A 78 10.06 21.58 -35.08
N SER A 79 10.56 22.50 -34.27
CA SER A 79 11.94 22.49 -33.76
C SER A 79 11.95 22.23 -32.25
N TRP A 80 12.98 21.50 -31.79
CA TRP A 80 13.22 21.28 -30.36
C TRP A 80 13.35 22.59 -29.57
N HIS A 81 13.88 23.63 -30.22
CA HIS A 81 14.01 24.95 -29.62
C HIS A 81 12.64 25.59 -29.37
N ALA A 82 11.73 25.56 -30.35
CA ALA A 82 10.39 26.10 -30.21
C ALA A 82 9.55 25.35 -29.15
N LEU A 83 9.73 24.03 -29.03
CA LEU A 83 9.08 23.23 -27.98
C LEU A 83 9.58 23.61 -26.59
N TRP A 84 10.90 23.76 -26.43
CA TRP A 84 11.49 24.10 -25.13
C TRP A 84 11.15 25.53 -24.68
N THR A 85 11.06 26.47 -25.62
CA THR A 85 10.63 27.84 -25.31
C THR A 85 9.15 27.93 -24.99
N ALA A 86 8.30 27.13 -25.64
CA ALA A 86 6.86 27.14 -25.41
C ALA A 86 6.46 26.37 -24.13
N ALA A 87 7.06 25.21 -23.87
CA ALA A 87 6.61 24.27 -22.84
C ALA A 87 7.74 23.64 -21.98
N GLY A 88 8.98 24.12 -22.06
CA GLY A 88 10.13 23.55 -21.34
C GLY A 88 9.91 23.31 -19.83
N PRO A 89 9.39 24.29 -19.06
CA PRO A 89 9.10 24.10 -17.64
C PRO A 89 8.04 23.01 -17.37
N GLU A 90 7.01 22.93 -18.22
CA GLU A 90 5.93 21.95 -18.11
C GLU A 90 6.45 20.53 -18.42
N LEU A 91 7.27 20.37 -19.47
CA LEU A 91 7.92 19.11 -19.82
C LEU A 91 8.89 18.63 -18.73
N LEU A 92 9.65 19.55 -18.13
CA LEU A 92 10.57 19.21 -17.04
C LEU A 92 9.81 18.77 -15.79
N PHE A 93 8.68 19.42 -15.49
CA PHE A 93 7.79 18.99 -14.40
C PHE A 93 7.22 17.59 -14.65
N MET A 94 6.70 17.31 -15.85
CA MET A 94 6.21 15.98 -16.22
C MET A 94 7.31 14.91 -16.08
N GLY A 95 8.52 15.20 -16.57
CA GLY A 95 9.67 14.32 -16.43
C GLY A 95 10.06 14.07 -14.97
N ALA A 96 10.04 15.11 -14.13
CA ALA A 96 10.31 14.98 -12.70
C ALA A 96 9.24 14.15 -11.99
N VAL A 97 7.96 14.32 -12.34
CA VAL A 97 6.87 13.51 -11.78
C VAL A 97 7.06 12.03 -12.14
N VAL A 98 7.35 11.71 -13.40
CA VAL A 98 7.52 10.33 -13.87
C VAL A 98 8.77 9.67 -13.28
N LEU A 99 9.90 10.37 -13.27
CA LEU A 99 11.17 9.75 -12.87
C LEU A 99 11.42 9.80 -11.37
N VAL A 100 11.04 10.88 -10.71
CA VAL A 100 11.34 11.12 -9.29
C VAL A 100 10.13 10.78 -8.43
N ILE A 101 8.99 11.44 -8.66
CA ILE A 101 7.83 11.30 -7.76
C ILE A 101 7.26 9.89 -7.84
N ARG A 102 7.04 9.35 -9.05
CA ARG A 102 6.53 7.98 -9.22
C ARG A 102 7.47 6.96 -8.57
N THR A 103 8.76 7.04 -8.86
CA THR A 103 9.76 6.13 -8.26
C THR A 103 9.79 6.23 -6.75
N ALA A 104 9.71 7.45 -6.20
CA ALA A 104 9.67 7.66 -4.76
C ALA A 104 8.40 7.07 -4.13
N VAL A 105 7.23 7.27 -4.74
CA VAL A 105 5.96 6.74 -4.22
C VAL A 105 5.94 5.22 -4.24
N VAL A 106 6.30 4.60 -5.36
CA VAL A 106 6.37 3.13 -5.48
C VAL A 106 7.42 2.56 -4.53
N GLY A 107 8.59 3.18 -4.45
CA GLY A 107 9.66 2.77 -3.54
C GLY A 107 9.26 2.90 -2.07
N LEU A 108 8.56 3.98 -1.69
CA LEU A 108 8.04 4.14 -0.33
C LEU A 108 6.96 3.12 0.00
N SER A 109 6.07 2.79 -0.96
CA SER A 109 5.06 1.75 -0.78
C SER A 109 5.73 0.41 -0.48
N ALA A 110 6.66 0.01 -1.35
CA ALA A 110 7.41 -1.23 -1.19
C ALA A 110 8.21 -1.27 0.13
N LEU A 111 8.82 -0.15 0.55
CA LEU A 111 9.52 -0.09 1.82
C LEU A 111 8.59 -0.24 3.03
N VAL A 112 7.43 0.41 3.03
CA VAL A 112 6.47 0.27 4.13
C VAL A 112 5.98 -1.17 4.21
N ASP A 113 5.64 -1.77 3.08
CA ASP A 113 5.12 -3.13 3.04
C ASP A 113 6.17 -4.18 3.42
N GLU A 114 7.24 -4.28 2.63
CA GLU A 114 8.28 -5.31 2.78
C GLU A 114 9.13 -5.14 4.05
N GLN A 115 9.35 -3.91 4.54
CA GLN A 115 10.22 -3.67 5.71
C GLN A 115 9.46 -3.46 7.01
N THR A 116 8.18 -3.07 6.97
CA THR A 116 7.42 -2.79 8.20
C THR A 116 6.34 -3.84 8.43
N ILE A 117 5.50 -4.09 7.42
CA ILE A 117 4.32 -4.93 7.58
C ILE A 117 4.74 -6.40 7.57
N THR A 118 5.40 -6.86 6.52
CA THR A 118 5.81 -8.27 6.37
C THR A 118 6.63 -8.79 7.56
N PRO A 119 7.71 -8.13 8.02
CA PRO A 119 8.46 -8.61 9.17
C PRO A 119 7.81 -8.25 10.51
N GLY A 120 7.22 -7.05 10.65
CA GLY A 120 6.71 -6.57 11.93
C GLY A 120 5.36 -7.17 12.29
N PHE A 121 4.38 -7.03 11.41
CA PHE A 121 3.01 -7.47 11.64
C PHE A 121 2.90 -9.00 11.68
N TYR A 122 3.58 -9.71 10.78
CA TYR A 122 3.42 -11.16 10.67
C TYR A 122 3.97 -11.84 11.92
N ASN A 123 5.12 -11.35 12.40
CA ASN A 123 5.74 -11.85 13.63
C ASN A 123 4.94 -11.45 14.88
N LEU A 124 4.30 -10.27 14.90
CA LEU A 124 3.40 -9.88 15.98
C LEU A 124 2.24 -10.87 16.12
N VAL A 125 1.56 -11.20 15.02
CA VAL A 125 0.44 -12.16 15.02
C VAL A 125 0.93 -13.55 15.41
N ARG A 126 2.04 -14.03 14.83
CA ARG A 126 2.63 -15.33 15.14
C ARG A 126 3.02 -15.45 16.61
N TRP A 127 3.64 -14.41 17.18
CA TRP A 127 4.05 -14.39 18.58
C TRP A 127 2.86 -14.48 19.53
N GLN A 128 1.82 -13.69 19.29
CA GLN A 128 0.61 -13.70 20.11
C GLN A 128 -0.16 -15.02 19.96
N ALA A 129 -0.24 -15.58 18.76
CA ALA A 129 -0.83 -16.89 18.50
C ALA A 129 -0.05 -18.01 19.22
N HIS A 130 1.29 -17.98 19.17
CA HIS A 130 2.14 -18.91 19.90
C HIS A 130 1.93 -18.81 21.43
N ARG A 131 1.92 -17.58 21.98
CA ARG A 131 1.66 -17.35 23.42
C ARG A 131 0.24 -17.72 23.84
N HIS A 132 -0.73 -17.66 22.93
CA HIS A 132 -2.08 -18.14 23.19
C HIS A 132 -2.11 -19.67 23.28
N VAL A 133 -1.47 -20.35 22.33
CA VAL A 133 -1.39 -21.82 22.28
C VAL A 133 -0.61 -22.37 23.48
N SER A 134 0.50 -21.76 23.88
CA SER A 134 1.32 -22.26 25.01
C SER A 134 0.61 -22.24 26.36
N ARG A 135 -0.49 -21.49 26.49
CA ARG A 135 -1.33 -21.39 27.70
C ARG A 135 -2.56 -22.29 27.65
N GLN A 136 -2.72 -23.10 26.60
CA GLN A 136 -3.82 -24.04 26.47
C GLN A 136 -3.66 -25.25 27.38
N SER A 137 -4.79 -25.89 27.70
CA SER A 137 -4.81 -27.06 28.58
C SER A 137 -4.16 -28.30 27.93
N TYR A 138 -3.73 -29.25 28.75
CA TYR A 138 -3.22 -30.53 28.26
C TYR A 138 -4.25 -31.28 27.39
N ALA A 139 -5.54 -31.19 27.74
CA ALA A 139 -6.62 -31.78 26.96
C ALA A 139 -6.72 -31.20 25.53
N PHE A 140 -6.40 -29.91 25.33
CA PHE A 140 -6.35 -29.32 23.99
C PHE A 140 -5.29 -30.01 23.12
N PHE A 141 -4.09 -30.24 23.66
CA PHE A 141 -2.99 -30.90 22.94
C PHE A 141 -3.21 -32.40 22.72
N GLN A 142 -4.07 -33.04 23.49
CA GLN A 142 -4.49 -34.43 23.23
C GLN A 142 -5.50 -34.53 22.07
N ASN A 143 -6.30 -33.47 21.84
CA ASN A 143 -7.36 -33.47 20.85
C ASN A 143 -6.94 -32.97 19.46
N ASP A 144 -5.78 -32.31 19.32
CA ASP A 144 -5.27 -31.83 18.03
C ASP A 144 -3.77 -32.13 17.87
N PHE A 145 -3.35 -32.46 16.66
CA PHE A 145 -1.95 -32.78 16.37
C PHE A 145 -1.09 -31.52 16.39
N ALA A 146 0.10 -31.62 16.99
CA ALA A 146 1.06 -30.52 17.06
C ALA A 146 1.37 -29.88 15.70
N GLY A 147 1.44 -30.69 14.62
CA GLY A 147 1.63 -30.20 13.26
C GLY A 147 0.50 -29.27 12.80
N ARG A 148 -0.77 -29.63 13.03
CA ARG A 148 -1.92 -28.80 12.65
C ARG A 148 -1.93 -27.49 13.44
N ILE A 149 -1.59 -27.55 14.72
CA ILE A 149 -1.48 -26.37 15.59
C ILE A 149 -0.38 -25.44 15.08
N ALA A 150 0.81 -25.98 14.78
CA ALA A 150 1.93 -25.21 14.26
C ALA A 150 1.58 -24.53 12.92
N THR A 151 0.92 -25.25 12.00
CA THR A 151 0.44 -24.69 10.74
C THR A 151 -0.56 -23.55 10.97
N LYS A 152 -1.53 -23.72 11.87
CA LYS A 152 -2.50 -22.66 12.20
C LYS A 152 -1.81 -21.40 12.74
N VAL A 153 -0.85 -21.55 13.66
CA VAL A 153 -0.09 -20.42 14.23
C VAL A 153 0.72 -19.70 13.15
N TRP A 154 1.37 -20.45 12.27
CA TRP A 154 2.22 -19.89 11.23
C TRP A 154 1.42 -19.18 10.13
N GLN A 155 0.37 -19.86 9.63
CA GLN A 155 -0.48 -19.38 8.54
C GLN A 155 -1.41 -18.26 8.97
N ALA A 156 -1.90 -18.24 10.22
CA ALA A 156 -2.76 -17.15 10.69
C ALA A 156 -2.07 -15.79 10.58
N GLY A 157 -0.77 -15.71 10.88
CA GLY A 157 0.00 -14.47 10.74
C GLY A 157 0.10 -14.00 9.28
N GLN A 158 0.46 -14.90 8.37
CA GLN A 158 0.59 -14.57 6.95
C GLN A 158 -0.76 -14.23 6.32
N ALA A 159 -1.76 -15.10 6.48
CA ALA A 159 -3.07 -14.90 5.88
C ALA A 159 -3.75 -13.60 6.34
N THR A 160 -3.50 -13.15 7.58
CA THR A 160 -4.02 -11.88 8.09
C THR A 160 -3.32 -10.68 7.44
N GLY A 161 -1.99 -10.77 7.28
CA GLY A 161 -1.17 -9.76 6.62
C GLY A 161 -1.51 -9.64 5.14
N ASP A 162 -1.38 -10.74 4.40
CA ASP A 162 -1.63 -10.82 2.96
C ASP A 162 -3.05 -10.32 2.60
N LEU A 163 -4.03 -10.61 3.46
CA LEU A 163 -5.39 -10.11 3.29
C LEU A 163 -5.44 -8.58 3.37
N MET A 164 -4.85 -7.99 4.41
CA MET A 164 -4.88 -6.53 4.58
C MET A 164 -4.06 -5.79 3.54
N GLU A 165 -2.91 -6.34 3.18
CA GLU A 165 -2.09 -5.85 2.06
C GLU A 165 -2.93 -5.83 0.78
N SER A 166 -3.57 -6.95 0.43
CA SER A 166 -4.43 -7.05 -0.77
C SER A 166 -5.58 -6.04 -0.75
N PHE A 167 -6.20 -5.79 0.41
CA PHE A 167 -7.25 -4.78 0.54
C PHE A 167 -6.76 -3.36 0.24
N ILE A 168 -5.53 -3.02 0.65
CA ILE A 168 -4.98 -1.67 0.51
C ILE A 168 -4.29 -1.48 -0.85
N GLU A 169 -3.49 -2.44 -1.29
CA GLU A 169 -2.71 -2.29 -2.52
C GLU A 169 -3.49 -2.63 -3.78
N VAL A 170 -4.48 -3.52 -3.70
CA VAL A 170 -5.26 -3.91 -4.89
C VAL A 170 -6.61 -3.23 -4.90
N ILE A 171 -7.42 -3.44 -3.86
CA ILE A 171 -8.81 -2.96 -3.85
C ILE A 171 -8.85 -1.45 -3.73
N TRP A 172 -8.14 -0.88 -2.76
CA TRP A 172 -8.12 0.57 -2.56
C TRP A 172 -7.43 1.30 -3.73
N PHE A 173 -6.32 0.75 -4.26
CA PHE A 173 -5.72 1.25 -5.49
C PHE A 173 -6.73 1.31 -6.63
N MET A 174 -7.44 0.21 -6.89
CA MET A 174 -8.43 0.13 -7.97
C MET A 174 -9.55 1.15 -7.79
N ILE A 175 -10.03 1.36 -6.57
CA ILE A 175 -11.05 2.37 -6.26
C ILE A 175 -10.53 3.77 -6.58
N VAL A 176 -9.38 4.16 -6.02
CA VAL A 176 -8.83 5.50 -6.23
C VAL A 176 -8.49 5.73 -7.70
N TYR A 177 -7.89 4.75 -8.35
CA TYR A 177 -7.55 4.82 -9.77
C TYR A 177 -8.80 5.00 -10.64
N THR A 178 -9.84 4.20 -10.40
CA THR A 178 -11.09 4.28 -11.16
C THR A 178 -11.78 5.62 -10.95
N VAL A 179 -11.90 6.07 -9.69
CA VAL A 179 -12.52 7.37 -9.37
C VAL A 179 -11.73 8.51 -10.01
N THR A 180 -10.41 8.48 -9.95
CA THR A 180 -9.55 9.53 -10.52
C THR A 180 -9.63 9.55 -12.04
N THR A 181 -9.59 8.37 -12.67
CA THR A 181 -9.72 8.24 -14.12
C THR A 181 -11.09 8.74 -14.59
N LEU A 182 -12.18 8.31 -13.95
CA LEU A 182 -13.52 8.79 -14.27
C LEU A 182 -13.65 10.30 -14.07
N ALA A 183 -13.06 10.86 -13.00
CA ALA A 183 -13.07 12.30 -12.76
C ALA A 183 -12.31 13.08 -13.86
N LEU A 184 -11.14 12.58 -14.29
CA LEU A 184 -10.37 13.18 -15.37
C LEU A 184 -11.12 13.11 -16.71
N VAL A 185 -11.70 11.95 -17.04
CA VAL A 185 -12.50 11.76 -18.26
C VAL A 185 -13.74 12.65 -18.24
N ALA A 186 -14.45 12.72 -17.12
CA ALA A 186 -15.64 13.57 -16.97
C ALA A 186 -15.30 15.07 -17.13
N GLY A 187 -14.09 15.49 -16.75
CA GLY A 187 -13.59 16.84 -17.00
C GLY A 187 -13.29 17.14 -18.47
N LEU A 188 -13.02 16.13 -19.28
CA LEU A 188 -12.76 16.26 -20.73
C LEU A 188 -14.04 16.18 -21.56
N ASP A 189 -14.89 15.18 -21.30
CA ASP A 189 -16.24 15.06 -21.86
C ASP A 189 -17.11 14.17 -20.95
N PHE A 190 -18.17 14.74 -20.38
CA PHE A 190 -19.08 14.03 -19.48
C PHE A 190 -19.75 12.80 -20.14
N ARG A 191 -19.92 12.80 -21.48
CA ARG A 191 -20.50 11.66 -22.22
C ARG A 191 -19.57 10.46 -22.28
N LEU A 192 -18.25 10.67 -22.21
CA LEU A 192 -17.25 9.59 -22.17
C LEU A 192 -17.13 8.95 -20.78
N ALA A 193 -17.57 9.63 -19.71
CA ALA A 193 -17.50 9.11 -18.34
C ALA A 193 -18.72 8.25 -17.94
N VAL A 194 -19.84 8.34 -18.68
CA VAL A 194 -21.11 7.65 -18.37
C VAL A 194 -21.31 6.37 -19.20
N LEU A 195 -20.61 6.24 -20.34
CA LEU A 195 -20.58 5.03 -21.19
C LEU A 195 -19.48 4.07 -20.74
#